data_AF-A0A177L665-F1
#
_entry.id   AF-A0A177L665-F1
#
_cell.length_a   1.000
_cell.length_b   1.000
_cell.length_c   1.000
_cell.angle_alpha   90.00
_cell.angle_beta   90.00
_cell.angle_gamma   90.00
#
_symmetry.space_group_name_H-M   'P 1'
#
loop_
_entity.id
_entity.type
_entity.pdbx_description
1 polymer ?
#
loop_
_entity_poly.entity_id
_entity_poly.type
_entity_poly.pdbx_seq_one_letter_code
_entity_poly.pdbx_strand_id
1 'polypeptide(L)' 'MVAVAGILVILAVIIAINVPPLLRKKLKKELWIFFIFLLFGTILSIAQAMNIKIPNPLDWITAIFKPLSDMVEKLLT' A
#
# COMPACT_ATOMS: atom_id res chain seq x y z
N MET A 1 -10.94 -8.03 12.94
CA MET A 1 -9.90 -8.54 13.88
C MET A 1 -9.08 -9.68 13.27
N VAL A 2 -9.71 -10.74 12.73
CA VAL A 2 -9.00 -11.87 12.08
C VAL A 2 -8.07 -11.43 10.95
N ALA A 3 -8.52 -10.51 10.08
CA ALA A 3 -7.70 -9.97 8.99
C ALA A 3 -6.43 -9.26 9.48
N VAL A 4 -6.54 -8.45 10.55
CA VAL A 4 -5.39 -7.75 11.15
C VAL A 4 -4.40 -8.74 11.76
N ALA A 5 -4.89 -9.78 12.44
CA ALA A 5 -4.03 -10.84 12.98
C ALA A 5 -3.28 -11.57 11.85
N GLY A 6 -3.95 -11.87 10.73
CA GLY A 6 -3.31 -12.46 9.55
C GLY A 6 -2.21 -11.56 8.96
N ILE A 7 -2.47 -10.25 8.85
CA ILE A 7 -1.48 -9.27 8.38
C ILE A 7 -0.24 -9.25 9.30
N LEU A 8 -0.44 -9.27 10.62
CA LEU A 8 0.68 -9.29 11.59
C LEU A 8 1.51 -10.58 11.52
N VAL A 9 0.88 -11.73 11.26
CA VAL A 9 1.60 -13.00 11.06
C VAL A 9 2.47 -12.93 9.81
N ILE A 10 1.91 -12.45 8.68
CA ILE A 10 2.66 -12.28 7.43
C ILE A 10 3.81 -11.30 7.63
N LEU A 11 3.57 -10.18 8.33
CA LEU A 11 4.60 -9.20 8.68
C LEU A 11 5.76 -9.84 9.46
N ALA A 12 5.45 -10.67 10.47
CA ALA A 12 6.46 -11.37 11.25
C ALA A 12 7.29 -12.34 10.38
N VAL A 13 6.66 -13.07 9.46
CA VAL A 13 7.35 -13.95 8.51
C VAL A 13 8.27 -13.16 7.57
N ILE A 14 7.79 -12.04 7.02
CA ILE A 14 8.59 -11.17 6.15
C ILE A 14 9.83 -10.66 6.89
N ILE A 15 9.66 -10.20 8.13
CA ILE A 15 10.77 -9.74 9.00
C ILE A 15 11.75 -10.89 9.25
N ALA A 16 11.26 -12.07 9.62
CA ALA A 16 12.11 -13.22 9.94
C ALA A 16 12.96 -13.68 8.76
N ILE A 17 12.46 -13.55 7.52
CA ILE A 17 13.20 -13.96 6.31
C ILE A 17 14.16 -12.85 5.85
N ASN A 18 13.71 -11.59 5.82
CA ASN A 18 14.46 -10.52 5.17
C ASN A 18 15.41 -9.77 6.11
N VAL A 19 15.08 -9.60 7.39
CA VAL A 19 15.91 -8.82 8.32
C VAL A 19 17.25 -9.50 8.66
N PRO A 20 17.33 -10.82 8.94
CA PRO A 20 18.60 -11.44 9.31
C PRO A 20 19.68 -11.36 8.21
N PRO A 21 19.39 -11.59 6.91
CA PRO A 21 20.36 -11.38 5.84
C PRO A 21 20.88 -9.94 5.77
N LEU A 22 20.01 -8.95 5.93
CA LEU A 22 20.38 -7.52 5.88
C LEU A 22 21.27 -7.11 7.06
N LEU A 23 20.95 -7.61 8.26
CA LEU A 23 21.78 -7.40 9.46
C LEU A 23 23.15 -8.05 9.34
N ARG A 24 23.21 -9.30 8.86
CA ARG A 24 24.47 -10.04 8.65
C ARG A 24 25.40 -9.32 7.69
N LYS A 25 24.85 -8.71 6.63
CA LYS A 25 25.62 -7.93 5.64
C LYS A 25 25.91 -6.48 6.09
N LYS A 26 25.50 -6.07 7.31
CA LYS A 26 25.63 -4.71 7.84
C LYS A 26 25.05 -3.61 6.93
N LEU A 27 24.04 -3.96 6.14
CA LEU A 27 23.39 -3.10 5.15
C LEU A 27 22.35 -2.20 5.82
N LYS A 28 22.85 -1.18 6.54
CA LYS A 28 22.00 -0.28 7.36
C LYS A 28 21.06 0.58 6.51
N LYS A 29 21.48 1.02 5.32
CA LYS A 29 20.65 1.85 4.42
C LYS A 29 19.48 1.05 3.86
N GLU A 30 19.78 -0.15 3.38
CA GLU A 30 18.82 -1.10 2.83
C GLU A 30 17.83 -1.55 3.89
N LEU A 31 18.30 -1.76 5.12
CA LEU A 31 17.43 -2.11 6.25
C LEU A 31 16.45 -0.98 6.56
N TRP A 32 16.91 0.28 6.50
CA TRP A 32 16.04 1.43 6.72
C TRP A 32 14.98 1.56 5.62
N ILE A 33 15.38 1.44 4.36
CA ILE A 33 14.47 1.45 3.21
C ILE A 33 13.44 0.31 3.34
N PHE A 34 13.90 -0.90 3.67
CA PHE A 34 13.03 -2.05 3.91
C PHE A 34 11.97 -1.74 4.98
N PHE A 35 12.37 -1.21 6.14
CA PHE A 35 11.42 -0.87 7.20
C PHE A 35 10.43 0.23 6.78
N ILE A 36 10.86 1.22 6.01
CA ILE A 36 9.96 2.26 5.48
C ILE A 36 8.89 1.61 4.60
N PHE A 37 9.29 0.84 3.59
CA PHE A 37 8.35 0.15 2.69
C PHE A 37 7.44 -0.82 3.43
N LEU A 38 7.99 -1.57 4.40
CA LEU A 38 7.24 -2.51 5.22
C LEU A 38 6.19 -1.80 6.08
N LEU A 39 6.56 -0.67 6.68
CA LEU A 39 5.64 0.15 7.47
C LEU A 39 4.50 0.67 6.60
N PHE A 40 4.82 1.23 5.42
CA PHE A 40 3.82 1.71 4.47
C PHE A 40 2.85 0.60 4.05
N GLY A 41 3.36 -0.56 3.64
CA GLY A 41 2.53 -1.71 3.25
C GLY A 41 1.64 -2.20 4.40
N THR A 42 2.16 -2.21 5.63
CA THR A 42 1.42 -2.64 6.82
C THR A 42 0.30 -1.65 7.16
N ILE A 43 0.60 -0.35 7.17
CA ILE A 43 -0.40 0.71 7.43
C ILE A 43 -1.52 0.64 6.40
N LEU A 44 -1.18 0.53 5.11
CA LEU A 44 -2.17 0.41 4.03
C LEU A 44 -3.03 -0.84 4.18
N SER A 45 -2.42 -1.99 4.51
CA SER A 45 -3.13 -3.25 4.71
C SER A 45 -4.09 -3.18 5.90
N ILE A 46 -3.66 -2.58 7.02
CA ILE A 46 -4.51 -2.40 8.20
C ILE A 46 -5.65 -1.44 7.90
N ALA A 47 -5.36 -0.31 7.26
CA ALA A 47 -6.38 0.67 6.90
C ALA A 47 -7.45 0.06 5.96
N GLN A 48 -7.03 -0.75 4.99
CA GLN A 48 -7.93 -1.51 4.12
C GLN A 48 -8.75 -2.52 4.93
N ALA A 49 -8.12 -3.28 5.84
CA ALA A 49 -8.82 -4.23 6.71
C ALA A 49 -9.83 -3.58 7.67
N MET A 50 -9.60 -2.31 8.02
CA MET A 50 -10.51 -1.50 8.84
C MET A 50 -11.61 -0.80 8.01
N ASN A 51 -11.68 -1.04 6.70
CA ASN A 51 -12.56 -0.32 5.77
C ASN A 51 -12.41 1.21 5.85
N ILE A 52 -11.23 1.70 6.20
CA ILE A 52 -10.93 3.12 6.09
C ILE A 52 -10.96 3.44 4.60
N LYS A 53 -11.86 4.36 4.21
CA LYS A 53 -11.96 4.86 2.83
C LYS A 53 -10.72 5.68 2.51
N ILE A 54 -9.64 5.01 2.13
CA ILE A 54 -8.52 5.61 1.44
C ILE A 54 -9.00 5.87 0.02
N PRO A 55 -8.98 7.12 -0.47
CA PRO A 55 -9.40 7.43 -1.83
C PRO A 55 -8.54 6.60 -2.79
N ASN A 56 -9.21 5.84 -3.66
CA ASN A 56 -8.54 4.93 -4.57
C ASN A 56 -7.75 5.78 -5.59
N PRO A 57 -6.52 5.41 -5.96
CA PRO A 57 -5.84 6.04 -7.11
C PRO A 57 -6.72 6.10 -8.36
N LEU A 58 -7.60 5.12 -8.54
CA LEU A 58 -8.60 5.16 -9.62
C LEU A 58 -9.57 6.32 -9.49
N ASP A 59 -9.99 6.71 -8.28
CA ASP A 59 -10.88 7.88 -8.08
C ASP A 59 -10.19 9.17 -8.53
N TRP A 60 -8.86 9.25 -8.36
CA TRP A 60 -8.07 10.39 -8.78
C TRP A 60 -7.94 10.43 -10.30
N ILE A 61 -7.68 9.28 -10.92
CA ILE A 61 -7.69 9.15 -12.38
C ILE A 61 -9.06 9.52 -12.91
N THR A 62 -10.15 8.99 -12.34
CA THR A 62 -11.51 9.34 -12.73
C THR A 62 -11.75 10.84 -12.58
N ALA A 63 -11.30 11.50 -11.50
CA ALA A 63 -11.46 12.95 -11.34
C ALA A 63 -10.76 13.76 -12.45
N ILE A 64 -9.58 13.30 -12.91
CA ILE A 64 -8.82 13.94 -13.99
C ILE A 64 -9.49 13.70 -15.36
N PHE A 65 -9.98 12.49 -15.62
CA PHE A 65 -10.56 12.10 -16.91
C PHE A 65 -12.05 12.43 -17.05
N LYS A 66 -12.76 12.64 -15.94
CA LYS A 66 -14.19 13.01 -15.92
C LYS A 66 -14.52 14.24 -16.78
N PRO A 67 -13.80 15.38 -16.70
CA PRO A 67 -14.10 16.52 -17.58
C PRO A 67 -13.95 16.21 -19.07
N LEU A 68 -13.03 15.30 -19.45
CA LEU A 68 -12.91 14.80 -20.82
C LEU A 68 -14.10 13.91 -21.20
N SER A 69 -14.49 12.99 -20.33
CA SER A 69 -15.67 12.13 -20.52
C SER A 69 -16.96 12.95 -20.67
N ASP A 70 -17.18 13.93 -19.80
CA ASP A 70 -18.36 14.81 -19.83
C ASP A 70 -18.40 15.64 -21.13
N MET A 71 -17.24 16.06 -21.64
CA MET A 71 -17.13 16.79 -22.90
C MET A 71 -17.44 15.92 -24.12
N VAL A 72 -16.99 14.65 -24.10
CA VAL A 72 -17.31 13.67 -25.14
C VAL A 72 -18.79 13.30 -25.11
N GLU A 73 -19.35 13.06 -23.93
CA GLU A 73 -20.78 12.73 -23.76
C GLU A 73 -21.66 13.86 -24.31
N LYS A 74 -21.33 15.11 -23.98
CA LYS A 74 -22.02 16.31 -24.50
C LYS A 74 -21.84 16.55 -26.00
N LEU A 75 -20.80 15.99 -26.63
CA LEU A 75 -20.60 16.04 -28.09
C LEU A 75 -21.40 14.96 -28.83
N LEU A 76 -21.76 13.87 -28.15
CA LEU A 76 -22.46 12.71 -28.71
C LEU A 76 -24.00 12.80 -28.56
N THR A 77 -24.50 13.61 -27.62
CA THR A 77 -25.93 13.99 -27.47
C THR A 77 -26.23 15.35 -28.06
#